data_AF-A0A818QW25-F1
#
_entry.id   AF-A0A818QW25-F1
#
_cell.length_a   1.000
_cell.length_b   1.000
_cell.length_c   1.000
_cell.angle_alpha   90.00
_cell.angle_beta   90.00
_cell.angle_gamma   90.00
#
_symmetry.space_group_name_H-M   'P 1'
#
loop_
_entity.id
_entity.type
_entity.pdbx_description
1 polymer ?
#
loop_
_entity_poly.entity_id
_entity_poly.type
_entity_poly.pdbx_seq_one_letter_code
_entity_poly.pdbx_strand_id
1 'polypeptide(L)'
;MNHYIQIVVPLFSSLRKSIIHNDTHDYNIIIIDEDNIGAIDFGHMCQAFLISEVAIACIYIMLNKQDPIDSATNLIRGYNQLNKFEDIEIDLIYHSICVRLAMSVTICTHQK
;
A
#
# COMPACT_ATOMS: atom_id res chain seq x y z
N MET A 1 11.10 -12.83 2.76
CA MET A 1 11.56 -11.93 3.84
C MET A 1 13.04 -11.56 3.70
N ASN A 2 13.98 -12.51 3.51
CA ASN A 2 15.42 -12.21 3.34
C ASN A 2 15.74 -11.16 2.25
N HIS A 3 15.11 -11.27 1.07
CA HIS A 3 15.30 -10.33 -0.02
C HIS A 3 14.88 -8.89 0.35
N TYR A 4 13.74 -8.74 1.06
CA TYR A 4 13.28 -7.45 1.56
C TYR A 4 14.28 -6.85 2.56
N ILE A 5 14.81 -7.67 3.46
CA ILE A 5 15.82 -7.23 4.45
C ILE A 5 17.10 -6.76 3.75
N GLN A 6 17.52 -7.42 2.67
CA GLN A 6 18.75 -7.06 1.97
C GLN A 6 18.60 -5.81 1.09
N ILE A 7 17.42 -5.57 0.52
CA ILE A 7 17.21 -4.46 -0.43
C ILE A 7 16.59 -3.24 0.25
N VAL A 8 15.53 -3.43 1.04
CA VAL A 8 14.69 -2.32 1.52
C VAL A 8 15.19 -1.76 2.83
N VAL A 9 15.61 -2.61 3.79
CA VAL A 9 16.06 -2.16 5.12
C VAL A 9 17.23 -1.18 5.07
N PRO A 10 18.27 -1.36 4.22
CA PRO A 10 19.36 -0.38 4.10
C PRO A 10 18.89 1.02 3.65
N LEU A 11 17.74 1.10 2.98
CA LEU A 11 17.20 2.32 2.40
C LEU A 11 16.21 3.04 3.33
N PHE A 12 15.92 2.50 4.52
CA PHE A 12 14.93 3.05 5.46
C PHE A 12 15.15 4.52 5.85
N SER A 13 16.41 4.97 5.93
CA SER A 13 16.75 6.36 6.23
C SER A 13 16.41 7.33 5.09
N SER A 14 16.31 6.81 3.86
CA SER A 14 16.03 7.58 2.65
C SER A 14 14.54 7.55 2.26
N LEU A 15 13.76 6.63 2.85
CA LEU A 15 12.33 6.51 2.55
C LEU A 15 11.49 7.55 3.29
N ARG A 16 10.58 8.17 2.55
CA ARG A 16 9.62 9.12 3.10
C ARG A 16 8.69 8.44 4.10
N LYS A 17 8.51 9.06 5.27
CA LYS A 17 7.54 8.64 6.28
C LYS A 17 6.36 9.60 6.29
N SER A 18 5.17 9.06 6.52
CA SER A 18 3.95 9.84 6.71
C SER A 18 3.09 9.18 7.78
N ILE A 19 2.09 9.92 8.26
CA ILE A 19 0.91 9.31 8.85
C ILE A 19 0.15 8.62 7.71
N ILE A 20 -0.14 7.34 7.88
CA ILE A 20 -0.83 6.50 6.91
C ILE A 20 -2.10 5.92 7.55
N HIS A 21 -3.12 5.61 6.75
CA HIS A 21 -4.34 4.92 7.19
C HIS A 21 -4.04 3.51 7.67
N ASN A 22 -3.08 2.84 7.01
CA ASN A 22 -2.58 1.50 7.34
C ASN A 22 -3.61 0.35 7.16
N ASP A 23 -4.78 0.65 6.60
CA ASP A 23 -5.85 -0.32 6.35
C ASP A 23 -6.75 0.08 5.16
N THR A 24 -6.13 0.58 4.09
CA THR A 24 -6.85 1.06 2.90
C THR A 24 -7.31 -0.12 2.04
N HIS A 25 -8.56 -0.53 2.20
CA HIS A 25 -9.27 -1.45 1.31
C HIS A 25 -10.61 -0.87 0.87
N ASP A 26 -11.24 -1.49 -0.11
CA ASP A 26 -12.50 -1.05 -0.72
C ASP A 26 -13.66 -0.91 0.28
N TYR A 27 -13.75 -1.75 1.31
CA TYR A 27 -14.76 -1.55 2.37
C TYR A 27 -14.57 -0.27 3.22
N ASN A 28 -13.36 0.31 3.26
CA ASN A 28 -13.07 1.54 4.01
C ASN A 28 -13.17 2.81 3.14
N ILE A 29 -13.56 2.66 1.86
CA ILE A 29 -13.76 3.77 0.93
C ILE A 29 -15.25 3.87 0.60
N ILE A 30 -15.83 5.04 0.87
CA ILE A 30 -17.21 5.37 0.54
C ILE A 30 -17.20 6.22 -0.72
N ILE A 31 -17.90 5.75 -1.75
CA ILE A 31 -18.10 6.48 -3.01
C ILE A 31 -19.59 6.82 -3.10
N ILE A 32 -19.92 8.10 -3.05
CA ILE A 32 -21.29 8.59 -3.26
C ILE A 32 -21.49 8.91 -4.75
N ASP A 33 -20.54 9.63 -5.34
CA ASP A 33 -20.43 9.93 -6.77
C ASP A 33 -18.96 10.23 -7.13
N GLU A 34 -18.70 10.71 -8.35
CA GLU A 34 -17.34 10.97 -8.87
C GLU A 34 -16.55 12.00 -8.05
N ASP A 35 -17.24 12.97 -7.44
CA ASP A 35 -16.62 14.08 -6.69
C ASP A 35 -16.69 13.87 -5.17
N ASN A 36 -17.57 12.97 -4.70
CA ASN A 36 -17.82 12.71 -3.29
C ASN A 36 -17.28 11.34 -2.87
N ILE A 37 -15.99 11.30 -2.55
CA ILE A 37 -15.26 10.11 -2.08
C ILE A 37 -14.70 10.39 -0.68
N GLY A 38 -14.88 9.43 0.23
CA GLY A 38 -14.37 9.51 1.61
C GLY A 38 -13.73 8.21 2.07
N ALA A 39 -12.81 8.33 3.02
CA ALA A 39 -12.24 7.19 3.76
C ALA A 39 -12.79 7.16 5.19
N ILE A 40 -12.96 5.97 5.74
CA ILE A 40 -13.44 5.73 7.11
C ILE A 40 -12.54 4.71 7.83
N ASP A 41 -12.77 4.51 9.12
CA ASP A 41 -12.05 3.53 9.96
C ASP A 41 -10.54 3.80 10.14
N PHE A 42 -10.25 4.98 10.69
CA PHE A 42 -8.90 5.44 11.00
C PHE A 42 -8.29 4.82 12.27
N GLY A 43 -8.87 3.74 12.81
CA GLY A 43 -8.42 3.11 14.05
C GLY A 43 -7.00 2.52 13.99
N HIS A 44 -6.51 2.22 12.79
CA HIS A 44 -5.19 1.62 12.55
C HIS A 44 -4.12 2.62 12.09
N MET A 45 -4.44 3.93 12.07
CA MET A 45 -3.51 4.96 11.63
C MET A 45 -2.19 4.88 12.39
N CYS A 46 -1.08 5.02 11.67
CA CYS A 46 0.24 5.06 12.28
C CYS A 46 1.22 5.87 11.44
N GLN A 47 2.36 6.21 12.03
CA GLN A 47 3.48 6.76 11.28
C GLN A 47 4.32 5.61 10.69
N ALA A 48 4.37 5.51 9.37
CA ALA A 48 5.11 4.48 8.66
C ALA A 48 5.69 5.03 7.34
N PHE A 49 6.35 4.18 6.54
CA PHE A 49 6.77 4.56 5.20
C PHE A 49 5.55 4.81 4.32
N LEU A 50 5.57 5.91 3.56
CA LEU A 50 4.47 6.30 2.68
C LEU A 50 4.14 5.18 1.68
N ILE A 51 5.18 4.54 1.15
CA ILE A 51 5.05 3.44 0.17
C ILE A 51 4.30 2.22 0.71
N SER A 52 4.23 2.06 2.05
CA SER A 52 3.45 0.99 2.68
C SER A 52 1.96 1.17 2.46
N GLU A 53 1.45 2.41 2.44
CA GLU A 53 0.03 2.69 2.18
C GLU A 53 -0.35 2.28 0.76
N VAL A 54 0.51 2.63 -0.21
CA VAL A 54 0.32 2.27 -1.63
C VAL A 54 0.38 0.75 -1.80
N ALA A 55 1.30 0.08 -1.10
CA ALA A 55 1.39 -1.38 -1.12
C ALA A 55 0.12 -2.05 -0.60
N ILE A 56 -0.50 -1.51 0.47
CA ILE A 56 -1.78 -2.00 1.01
C ILE A 56 -2.88 -1.85 -0.04
N ALA A 57 -3.07 -0.65 -0.59
CA ALA A 57 -4.10 -0.39 -1.58
C ALA A 57 -3.92 -1.27 -2.84
N CYS A 58 -2.68 -1.49 -3.28
CA CYS A 58 -2.37 -2.39 -4.39
C CYS A 58 -2.85 -3.82 -4.11
N ILE A 59 -2.62 -4.36 -2.92
CA ILE A 59 -3.03 -5.73 -2.57
C ILE A 59 -4.53 -5.91 -2.75
N TYR A 60 -5.31 -4.97 -2.22
CA TYR A 60 -6.77 -5.05 -2.27
C TYR A 60 -7.31 -4.82 -3.68
N ILE A 61 -6.77 -3.85 -4.43
CA ILE A 61 -7.26 -3.59 -5.79
C ILE A 61 -6.90 -4.72 -6.76
N MET A 62 -5.81 -5.44 -6.53
CA MET A 62 -5.41 -6.61 -7.31
C MET A 62 -6.30 -7.84 -7.05
N LEU A 63 -6.93 -7.91 -5.89
CA LEU A 63 -7.67 -9.10 -5.46
C LEU A 63 -8.85 -9.37 -6.40
N ASN A 64 -8.99 -10.63 -6.82
CA ASN A 64 -10.05 -11.09 -7.72
C ASN A 64 -10.12 -10.36 -9.08
N LYS A 65 -9.04 -9.70 -9.52
CA LYS A 65 -8.96 -9.09 -10.85
C LYS A 65 -8.41 -10.06 -11.89
N GLN A 66 -8.93 -9.94 -13.10
CA GLN A 66 -8.45 -10.71 -14.25
C GLN A 66 -7.02 -10.31 -14.65
N ASP A 67 -6.70 -9.01 -14.55
CA ASP A 67 -5.35 -8.48 -14.71
C ASP A 67 -4.95 -7.69 -13.44
N PRO A 68 -4.30 -8.34 -12.47
CA PRO A 68 -3.89 -7.69 -11.23
C PRO A 68 -2.78 -6.66 -11.46
N ILE A 69 -1.85 -6.92 -12.39
CA ILE A 69 -0.74 -6.01 -12.63
C ILE A 69 -1.24 -4.69 -13.24
N ASP A 70 -2.16 -4.76 -14.21
CA ASP A 70 -2.77 -3.56 -14.77
C ASP A 70 -3.56 -2.78 -13.69
N SER A 71 -4.31 -3.48 -12.85
CA SER A 71 -5.07 -2.88 -11.74
C SER A 71 -4.16 -2.13 -10.75
N ALA A 72 -3.05 -2.73 -10.34
CA ALA A 72 -2.05 -2.06 -9.49
C ALA A 72 -1.39 -0.88 -10.21
N THR A 73 -1.05 -1.04 -11.50
CA THR A 73 -0.43 0.01 -12.31
C THR A 73 -1.32 1.24 -12.41
N ASN A 74 -2.63 1.05 -12.61
CA ASN A 74 -3.60 2.14 -12.65
C ASN A 74 -3.67 2.90 -11.32
N LEU A 75 -3.69 2.17 -10.19
CA LEU A 75 -3.67 2.78 -8.85
C LEU A 75 -2.38 3.57 -8.62
N ILE A 76 -1.22 2.99 -8.91
CA ILE A 76 0.09 3.63 -8.76
C ILE A 76 0.18 4.89 -9.62
N ARG A 77 -0.30 4.85 -10.87
CA ARG A 77 -0.32 6.01 -11.78
C ARG A 77 -1.22 7.12 -11.24
N GLY A 78 -2.42 6.78 -10.78
CA GLY A 78 -3.34 7.76 -10.18
C GLY A 78 -2.76 8.40 -8.93
N TYR A 79 -2.20 7.59 -8.03
CA TYR A 79 -1.54 8.09 -6.82
C TYR A 79 -0.38 9.04 -7.16
N ASN A 80 0.49 8.63 -8.08
CA ASN A 80 1.66 9.42 -8.49
C ASN A 80 1.30 10.76 -9.20
N GLN A 81 0.06 10.93 -9.67
CA GLN A 81 -0.39 12.21 -10.21
C GLN A 81 -0.67 13.22 -9.09
N LEU A 82 -1.19 12.77 -7.95
CA LEU A 82 -1.55 13.61 -6.81
C LEU A 82 -0.40 13.76 -5.80
N ASN A 83 0.37 12.70 -5.58
CA ASN A 83 1.50 12.68 -4.67
C ASN A 83 2.69 11.99 -5.36
N LYS A 84 3.67 12.78 -5.80
CA LYS A 84 4.80 12.29 -6.58
C LYS A 84 5.66 11.34 -5.76
N PHE A 85 5.91 10.17 -6.31
CA PHE A 85 6.91 9.25 -5.80
C PHE A 85 8.31 9.77 -6.08
N GLU A 86 9.21 9.52 -5.14
CA GLU A 86 10.65 9.52 -5.41
C GLU A 86 11.03 8.24 -6.17
N ASP A 87 12.11 8.28 -6.97
CA ASP A 87 12.57 7.13 -7.74
C ASP A 87 12.79 5.90 -6.86
N ILE A 88 13.35 6.11 -5.67
CA ILE A 88 13.57 5.06 -4.67
C ILE A 88 12.26 4.42 -4.18
N GLU A 89 11.16 5.17 -4.13
CA GLU A 89 9.87 4.62 -3.72
C GLU A 89 9.31 3.73 -4.82
N ILE A 90 9.43 4.13 -6.09
CA ILE A 90 9.00 3.36 -7.26
C ILE A 90 9.71 2.01 -7.32
N ASP A 91 11.04 2.01 -7.16
CA ASP A 91 11.87 0.81 -7.16
C ASP A 91 11.47 -0.19 -6.05
N LEU A 92 10.86 0.31 -4.98
CA LEU A 92 10.54 -0.47 -3.79
C LEU A 92 9.06 -0.88 -3.68
N ILE A 93 8.18 -0.42 -4.59
CA ILE A 93 6.74 -0.77 -4.57
C ILE A 93 6.55 -2.28 -4.60
N TYR A 94 7.20 -2.97 -5.54
CA TYR A 94 7.07 -4.42 -5.69
C TYR A 94 7.47 -5.16 -4.41
N HIS A 95 8.61 -4.81 -3.82
CA HIS A 95 9.09 -5.41 -2.58
C HIS A 95 8.16 -5.13 -1.39
N SER A 96 7.58 -3.93 -1.33
CA SER A 96 6.65 -3.51 -0.29
C SER A 96 5.33 -4.28 -0.37
N ILE A 97 4.80 -4.51 -1.59
CA ILE A 97 3.62 -5.36 -1.82
C ILE A 97 3.89 -6.79 -1.34
N CYS A 98 5.02 -7.38 -1.72
CA CYS A 98 5.37 -8.74 -1.30
C CYS A 98 5.46 -8.88 0.22
N VAL A 99 6.08 -7.92 0.92
CA VAL A 99 6.20 -7.99 2.38
C VAL A 99 4.86 -7.79 3.06
N ARG A 100 4.02 -6.88 2.54
CA ARG A 100 2.69 -6.63 3.12
C ARG A 100 1.76 -7.83 2.94
N LEU A 101 1.80 -8.52 1.81
CA LEU A 101 1.09 -9.80 1.62
C LEU A 101 1.52 -10.85 2.65
N ALA A 102 2.83 -11.02 2.85
CA ALA A 102 3.35 -11.96 3.84
C ALA A 102 2.90 -11.59 5.27
N MET A 103 2.85 -10.30 5.59
CA MET A 103 2.31 -9.81 6.87
C MET A 103 0.82 -10.12 7.00
N SER A 104 -0.01 -9.83 5.99
CA SER A 104 -1.45 -10.07 6.05
C SER A 104 -1.77 -11.54 6.32
N VAL A 105 -1.13 -12.47 5.61
CA VAL A 105 -1.28 -13.91 5.86
C VAL A 105 -0.85 -14.28 7.29
N THR A 106 0.28 -13.75 7.75
CA THR A 106 0.79 -14.03 9.10
C THR A 106 -0.16 -13.52 10.17
N ILE A 107 -0.69 -12.30 10.02
CA ILE A 107 -1.62 -11.68 10.96
C ILE A 107 -2.92 -12.49 11.03
N CYS A 108 -3.50 -12.86 9.87
CA CYS A 108 -4.72 -13.68 9.82
C CYS A 108 -4.55 -15.05 10.48
N THR A 109 -3.35 -15.63 10.48
CA THR A 109 -3.10 -16.92 11.19
C THR A 109 -2.96 -16.79 12.70
N HIS A 110 -2.60 -15.60 13.21
CA HIS A 110 -2.42 -15.35 14.65
C HIS A 110 -3.67 -14.74 15.30
N GLN A 111 -4.50 -14.04 14.54
CA GLN A 111 -5.83 -13.60 14.96
C GLN A 111 -6.79 -14.81 14.93
N LYS A 112 -6.92 -15.48 16.08
CA LYS A 112 -8.00 -16.43 16.39
C LYS A 112 -8.92 -15.86 17.45
#